data_AF-A0A7J2YTA0-F1
#
_entry.id   AF-A0A7J2YTA0-F1
#
_cell.length_a   1.000
_cell.length_b   1.000
_cell.length_c   1.000
_cell.angle_alpha   90.00
_cell.angle_beta   90.00
_cell.angle_gamma   90.00
#
_symmetry.space_group_name_H-M   'P 1'
#
loop_
_entity.id
_entity.type
_entity.pdbx_description
1 polymer ?
#
loop_
_entity_poly.entity_id
_entity_poly.type
_entity_poly.pdbx_seq_one_letter_code
_entity_poly.pdbx_strand_id
1 'polypeptide(L)'
;MGRIGKAFALFLTITILMSCLALLTVKPATAQTKPSVPEFTVQLVKTSQLQTVFWAHPFNTWNISVHPDNESAYTIELIVKNQPFNPYKENITGTEVCLEYNVRIQIGNSSNWITVYSPANRGPSPTNSDYIIIPFPILQSSQHFNDSRPPENGFYIKAYYVDGLGYSRATDWIPAGQVQVGFQVEALIGYENMIRDNAYSNHWVWVFEGQTSDWSDTQTITIPAGSTSPLPSPTVPELSWLAIVPLLAATLFVAIRFRIRKNTAAKLRISAPK
;
A
#
# COMPACT_ATOMS: atom_id res chain seq x y z
N MET A 1 -13.55 -54.38 -46.62
CA MET A 1 -14.10 -53.08 -46.15
C MET A 1 -13.83 -52.73 -44.67
N GLY A 2 -13.02 -53.49 -43.90
CA GLY A 2 -12.88 -53.28 -42.44
C GLY A 2 -11.68 -52.46 -41.93
N ARG A 3 -10.83 -51.89 -42.81
CA ARG A 3 -9.60 -51.19 -42.38
C ARG A 3 -9.73 -49.67 -42.24
N ILE A 4 -10.65 -49.04 -42.97
CA ILE A 4 -10.87 -47.58 -42.94
C ILE A 4 -11.53 -47.14 -41.62
N GLY A 5 -12.39 -47.97 -41.02
CA GLY A 5 -13.11 -47.62 -39.79
C GLY A 5 -12.22 -47.38 -38.57
N LYS A 6 -11.09 -48.09 -38.45
CA LYS A 6 -10.20 -47.96 -37.28
C LYS A 6 -9.38 -46.67 -37.31
N ALA A 7 -8.88 -46.28 -38.49
CA ALA A 7 -8.13 -45.04 -38.66
C ALA A 7 -9.02 -43.80 -38.46
N PHE A 8 -10.25 -43.85 -38.97
CA PHE A 8 -11.22 -42.78 -38.79
C PHE A 8 -11.62 -42.58 -37.32
N ALA A 9 -11.87 -43.67 -36.58
CA ALA A 9 -12.18 -43.60 -35.15
C ALA A 9 -11.03 -43.00 -34.33
N LEU A 10 -9.79 -43.36 -34.65
CA LEU A 10 -8.61 -42.81 -33.97
C LEU A 10 -8.48 -41.30 -34.22
N PHE A 11 -8.65 -40.86 -35.47
CA PHE A 11 -8.56 -39.45 -35.83
C PHE A 11 -9.64 -38.62 -35.12
N LEU A 12 -10.89 -39.09 -35.12
CA LEU A 12 -11.99 -38.45 -34.40
C LEU A 12 -11.69 -38.33 -32.90
N THR A 13 -11.15 -39.38 -32.29
CA THR A 13 -10.82 -39.38 -30.86
C THR A 13 -9.73 -38.36 -30.54
N ILE A 14 -8.70 -38.25 -31.37
CA ILE A 14 -7.63 -37.25 -31.22
C ILE A 14 -8.19 -35.83 -31.39
N THR A 15 -9.05 -35.60 -32.38
CA THR A 15 -9.69 -34.28 -32.59
C THR A 15 -10.54 -33.89 -31.39
N ILE A 16 -11.33 -34.80 -30.83
CA ILE A 16 -12.14 -34.55 -29.64
C ILE A 16 -11.24 -34.25 -28.44
N LEU A 17 -10.20 -35.06 -28.19
CA LEU A 17 -9.26 -34.83 -27.09
C LEU A 17 -8.55 -33.47 -27.20
N MET A 18 -8.10 -33.10 -28.40
CA MET A 18 -7.48 -31.79 -28.64
C MET A 18 -8.46 -30.63 -28.47
N SER A 19 -9.73 -30.80 -28.87
CA SER A 19 -10.77 -29.78 -28.67
C SER A 19 -11.15 -29.64 -27.19
N CYS A 20 -11.19 -30.74 -26.42
CA CYS A 20 -11.42 -30.71 -24.98
C CYS A 20 -10.24 -30.08 -24.22
N LEU A 21 -8.99 -30.30 -24.66
CA LEU A 21 -7.83 -29.62 -24.09
C LEU A 21 -7.87 -28.11 -24.36
N ALA A 22 -8.29 -27.69 -25.55
CA ALA A 22 -8.46 -26.28 -25.88
C ALA A 22 -9.51 -25.60 -24.97
N LEU A 23 -10.59 -26.32 -24.61
CA LEU A 23 -11.62 -25.86 -23.67
C LEU A 23 -11.10 -25.72 -22.23
N LEU A 24 -10.16 -26.59 -21.80
CA LEU A 24 -9.52 -26.49 -20.48
C LEU A 24 -8.47 -25.36 -20.41
N THR A 25 -7.92 -24.94 -21.55
CA THR A 25 -7.04 -23.75 -21.64
C THR A 25 -7.80 -22.44 -21.81
N VAL A 26 -9.13 -22.45 -21.92
CA VAL A 26 -9.91 -21.22 -21.81
C VAL A 26 -9.85 -20.81 -20.34
N LYS A 27 -8.91 -19.90 -20.04
CA LYS A 27 -8.88 -19.15 -18.78
C LYS A 27 -10.33 -18.71 -18.52
N PRO A 28 -10.97 -19.12 -17.42
CA PRO A 28 -12.40 -18.94 -17.24
C PRO A 28 -12.76 -17.50 -17.58
N ALA A 29 -13.70 -17.35 -18.52
CA ALA A 29 -14.24 -16.06 -18.90
C ALA A 29 -14.84 -15.42 -17.65
N THR A 30 -14.04 -14.56 -17.00
CA THR A 30 -14.44 -13.58 -16.01
C THR A 30 -15.53 -14.07 -15.04
N ALA A 31 -15.29 -15.19 -14.36
CA ALA A 31 -15.76 -15.27 -12.98
C ALA A 31 -14.93 -14.23 -12.24
N GLN A 32 -15.35 -12.96 -12.33
CA GLN A 32 -14.77 -11.89 -11.55
C GLN A 32 -14.97 -12.35 -10.10
N THR A 33 -13.89 -12.81 -9.50
CA THR A 33 -13.92 -13.29 -8.13
C THR A 33 -13.91 -12.06 -7.26
N LYS A 34 -14.83 -12.01 -6.29
CA LYS A 34 -14.84 -11.00 -5.24
C LYS A 34 -13.40 -10.80 -4.76
N PRO A 35 -12.84 -9.57 -4.79
CA PRO A 35 -11.48 -9.36 -4.33
C PRO A 35 -11.35 -9.79 -2.86
N SER A 36 -10.16 -10.25 -2.49
CA SER A 36 -9.90 -10.62 -1.09
C SER A 36 -9.86 -9.38 -0.20
N VAL A 37 -10.06 -9.55 1.10
CA VAL A 37 -9.90 -8.46 2.06
C VAL A 37 -8.43 -8.05 2.11
N PRO A 38 -8.07 -6.75 1.93
CA PRO A 38 -6.68 -6.33 1.91
C PRO A 38 -5.93 -6.58 3.23
N GLU A 39 -4.73 -7.16 3.12
CA GLU A 39 -3.73 -7.16 4.20
C GLU A 39 -2.95 -5.84 4.15
N PHE A 40 -2.84 -5.15 5.27
CA PHE A 40 -2.15 -3.86 5.32
C PHE A 40 -1.57 -3.54 6.70
N THR A 41 -0.64 -2.60 6.73
CA THR A 41 -0.05 -2.03 7.95
C THR A 41 -0.02 -0.51 7.88
N VAL A 42 -0.02 0.16 9.04
CA VAL A 42 0.04 1.62 9.15
C VAL A 42 1.30 2.00 9.93
N GLN A 43 2.03 3.02 9.45
CA GLN A 43 3.14 3.60 10.19
C GLN A 43 3.18 5.13 10.10
N LEU A 44 3.73 5.76 11.12
CA LEU A 44 3.94 7.21 11.17
C LEU A 44 5.42 7.48 10.93
N VAL A 45 5.72 8.23 9.87
CA VAL A 45 7.08 8.49 9.43
C VAL A 45 7.31 10.00 9.32
N LYS A 46 8.55 10.44 9.53
CA LYS A 46 8.91 11.84 9.31
C LYS A 46 8.89 12.12 7.82
N THR A 47 8.21 13.17 7.40
CA THR A 47 8.08 13.49 5.98
C THR A 47 9.43 13.71 5.30
N SER A 48 10.41 14.28 6.01
CA SER A 48 11.77 14.49 5.49
C SER A 48 12.54 13.19 5.19
N GLN A 49 12.08 12.04 5.66
CA GLN A 49 12.67 10.73 5.40
C GLN A 49 11.99 10.02 4.23
N LEU A 50 10.89 10.55 3.72
CA LEU A 50 10.13 9.94 2.65
C LEU A 50 10.81 10.12 1.29
N GLN A 51 10.76 9.05 0.51
CA GLN A 51 11.05 9.12 -0.92
C GLN A 51 9.78 9.44 -1.69
N THR A 52 9.94 9.98 -2.90
CA THR A 52 8.79 10.14 -3.81
C THR A 52 8.25 8.76 -4.17
N VAL A 53 6.96 8.54 -3.96
CA VAL A 53 6.28 7.30 -4.36
C VAL A 53 5.66 7.52 -5.74
N PHE A 54 5.66 6.49 -6.57
CA PHE A 54 5.02 6.53 -7.89
C PHE A 54 3.86 5.54 -7.92
N TRP A 55 2.68 6.02 -8.30
CA TRP A 55 1.54 5.16 -8.62
C TRP A 55 1.43 5.05 -10.13
N ALA A 56 1.50 3.83 -10.65
CA ALA A 56 1.34 3.58 -12.07
C ALA A 56 -0.15 3.53 -12.42
N HIS A 57 -0.56 4.24 -13.45
CA HIS A 57 -1.90 4.07 -14.00
C HIS A 57 -1.97 2.72 -14.75
N PRO A 58 -3.00 1.89 -14.53
CA PRO A 58 -3.02 0.51 -15.03
C PRO A 58 -3.05 0.37 -16.57
N PHE A 59 -3.50 1.41 -17.29
CA PHE A 59 -3.74 1.35 -18.74
C PHE A 59 -2.93 2.34 -19.58
N ASN A 60 -2.13 3.21 -18.98
CA ASN A 60 -1.30 4.15 -19.72
C ASN A 60 0.09 4.24 -19.06
N THR A 61 1.03 4.93 -19.72
CA THR A 61 2.40 5.06 -19.20
C THR A 61 2.55 6.17 -18.17
N TRP A 62 1.44 6.70 -17.64
CA TRP A 62 1.48 7.80 -16.69
C TRP A 62 1.73 7.25 -15.30
N ASN A 63 2.72 7.83 -14.64
CA ASN A 63 2.99 7.62 -13.24
C ASN A 63 2.61 8.90 -12.49
N ILE A 64 1.84 8.75 -11.41
CA ILE A 64 1.57 9.85 -10.50
C ILE A 64 2.70 9.88 -9.49
N SER A 65 3.48 10.96 -9.52
CA SER A 65 4.49 11.24 -8.50
C SER A 65 3.83 11.81 -7.26
N VAL A 66 3.74 10.99 -6.23
CA VAL A 66 3.28 11.41 -4.91
C VAL A 66 4.49 11.90 -4.13
N HIS A 67 4.73 13.21 -4.20
CA HIS A 67 5.81 13.85 -3.47
C HIS A 67 5.43 14.07 -2.01
N PRO A 68 6.35 13.83 -1.07
CA PRO A 68 6.13 14.20 0.33
C PRO A 68 5.80 15.69 0.40
N ASP A 69 4.71 16.03 1.09
CA ASP A 69 4.32 17.43 1.29
C ASP A 69 5.36 18.11 2.19
N ASN A 70 6.19 19.00 1.65
CA ASN A 70 7.24 19.69 2.39
C ASN A 70 6.72 20.53 3.57
N GLU A 71 5.41 20.79 3.63
CA GLU A 71 4.76 21.49 4.74
C GLU A 71 4.39 20.57 5.90
N SER A 72 4.34 19.25 5.68
CA SER A 72 4.04 18.26 6.69
C SER A 72 5.29 17.83 7.45
N ALA A 73 5.23 17.77 8.78
CA ALA A 73 6.32 17.22 9.59
C ALA A 73 6.30 15.68 9.60
N TYR A 74 5.10 15.11 9.53
CA TYR A 74 4.86 13.67 9.52
C TYR A 74 3.84 13.30 8.45
N THR A 75 3.99 12.07 7.97
CA THR A 75 3.08 11.42 7.04
C THR A 75 2.72 10.06 7.62
N ILE A 76 1.46 9.68 7.50
CA ILE A 76 1.01 8.32 7.78
C ILE A 76 1.17 7.53 6.48
N GLU A 77 1.95 6.45 6.50
CA GLU A 77 2.04 5.52 5.39
C GLU A 77 1.15 4.31 5.64
N LEU A 78 0.21 4.11 4.72
CA LEU A 78 -0.61 2.92 4.63
C LEU A 78 0.03 1.97 3.61
N ILE A 79 0.60 0.86 4.09
CA ILE A 79 1.30 -0.12 3.26
C ILE A 79 0.35 -1.29 3.02
N VAL A 80 -0.15 -1.41 1.79
CA VAL A 80 -1.14 -2.43 1.41
C VAL A 80 -0.46 -3.50 0.56
N LYS A 81 -0.64 -4.77 0.91
CA LYS A 81 -0.12 -5.89 0.13
C LYS A 81 -0.92 -6.05 -1.15
N ASN A 82 -0.24 -6.07 -2.28
CA ASN A 82 -0.88 -6.12 -3.58
C ASN A 82 -1.56 -7.47 -3.83
N GLN A 83 -2.82 -7.41 -4.28
CA GLN A 83 -3.53 -8.61 -4.72
C GLN A 83 -3.24 -8.86 -6.20
N PRO A 84 -3.13 -10.13 -6.62
CA PRO A 84 -2.89 -10.46 -8.01
C PRO A 84 -4.11 -10.08 -8.86
N PHE A 85 -3.95 -9.08 -9.71
CA PHE A 85 -4.97 -8.67 -10.67
C PHE A 85 -4.32 -8.20 -11.97
N ASN A 86 -4.92 -8.57 -13.11
CA ASN A 86 -4.46 -8.13 -14.41
C ASN A 86 -5.53 -7.22 -15.04
N PRO A 87 -5.31 -5.90 -15.10
CA PRO A 87 -6.25 -4.96 -15.69
C PRO A 87 -6.63 -5.35 -17.12
N TYR A 88 -7.88 -5.09 -17.50
CA TYR A 88 -8.40 -5.38 -18.84
C TYR A 88 -9.43 -4.34 -19.28
N LYS A 89 -9.67 -4.26 -20.59
CA LYS A 89 -10.77 -3.48 -21.16
C LYS A 89 -11.94 -4.39 -21.46
N GLU A 90 -13.13 -4.00 -21.06
CA GLU A 90 -14.35 -4.73 -21.42
C GLU A 90 -14.58 -4.61 -22.95
N ASN A 91 -14.85 -5.73 -23.61
CA ASN A 91 -14.91 -5.79 -25.08
C ASN A 91 -16.05 -4.95 -25.68
N ILE A 92 -17.14 -4.76 -24.95
CA ILE A 92 -18.36 -4.11 -25.46
C ILE A 92 -18.24 -2.59 -25.32
N THR A 93 -17.87 -2.12 -24.13
CA THR A 93 -17.84 -0.70 -23.79
C THR A 93 -16.47 -0.07 -24.00
N GLY A 94 -15.41 -0.89 -24.05
CA GLY A 94 -14.02 -0.42 -24.01
C GLY A 94 -13.59 0.06 -22.62
N THR A 95 -14.45 -0.08 -21.61
CA THR A 95 -14.22 0.43 -20.26
C THR A 95 -13.09 -0.31 -19.57
N GLU A 96 -12.25 0.45 -18.89
CA GLU A 96 -11.06 -0.01 -18.19
C GLU A 96 -11.42 -0.57 -16.81
N VAL A 97 -11.30 -1.89 -16.62
CA VAL A 97 -11.51 -2.58 -15.35
C VAL A 97 -10.17 -2.77 -14.64
N CYS A 98 -10.04 -2.16 -13.46
CA CYS A 98 -8.83 -2.24 -12.64
C CYS A 98 -9.14 -2.68 -11.20
N LEU A 99 -8.09 -3.11 -10.49
CA LEU A 99 -8.11 -3.28 -9.05
C LEU A 99 -7.66 -1.96 -8.42
N GLU A 100 -8.44 -1.45 -7.47
CA GLU A 100 -8.16 -0.24 -6.72
C GLU A 100 -8.37 -0.49 -5.23
N TYR A 101 -7.81 0.39 -4.39
CA TYR A 101 -8.04 0.37 -2.94
C TYR A 101 -8.81 1.60 -2.50
N ASN A 102 -9.92 1.38 -1.80
CA ASN A 102 -10.60 2.43 -1.06
C ASN A 102 -10.13 2.41 0.39
N VAL A 103 -10.06 3.59 1.00
CA VAL A 103 -9.60 3.77 2.37
C VAL A 103 -10.64 4.56 3.11
N ARG A 104 -10.90 4.18 4.37
CA ARG A 104 -11.68 4.99 5.29
C ARG A 104 -10.95 5.19 6.60
N ILE A 105 -11.19 6.37 7.19
CA ILE A 105 -10.48 6.84 8.37
C ILE A 105 -11.49 7.09 9.49
N GLN A 106 -11.13 6.68 10.69
CA GLN A 106 -11.85 6.95 11.94
C GLN A 106 -10.96 7.79 12.84
N ILE A 107 -11.51 8.86 13.41
CA ILE A 107 -10.75 9.79 14.27
C ILE A 107 -11.21 9.61 15.72
N GLY A 108 -10.27 9.30 16.60
CA GLY A 108 -10.54 8.98 18.00
C GLY A 108 -11.47 7.77 18.14
N ASN A 109 -12.37 7.85 19.12
CA ASN A 109 -13.41 6.83 19.36
C ASN A 109 -14.73 7.15 18.65
N SER A 110 -14.69 7.97 17.59
CA SER A 110 -15.88 8.30 16.80
C SER A 110 -16.47 7.04 16.17
N SER A 111 -17.79 6.86 16.17
CA SER A 111 -18.43 5.77 15.40
C SER A 111 -18.40 6.01 13.89
N ASN A 112 -18.08 7.24 13.47
CA ASN A 112 -18.18 7.66 12.08
C ASN A 112 -16.86 7.38 11.34
N TRP A 113 -16.98 6.67 10.23
CA TRP A 113 -15.90 6.45 9.28
C TRP A 113 -16.03 7.45 8.12
N ILE A 114 -14.92 8.03 7.72
CA ILE A 114 -14.84 8.96 6.58
C ILE A 114 -14.15 8.23 5.44
N THR A 115 -14.87 8.00 4.34
CA THR A 115 -14.27 7.46 3.11
C THR A 115 -13.38 8.52 2.47
N VAL A 116 -12.13 8.16 2.23
CA VAL A 116 -11.10 9.06 1.70
C VAL A 116 -11.32 9.33 0.21
N TYR A 117 -11.58 8.26 -0.53
CA TYR A 117 -11.67 8.30 -1.99
C TYR A 117 -13.12 8.33 -2.43
N SER A 118 -13.46 9.34 -3.22
CA SER A 118 -14.74 9.40 -3.92
C SER A 118 -14.70 8.48 -5.14
N PRO A 119 -15.82 7.86 -5.54
CA PRO A 119 -15.94 7.14 -6.82
C PRO A 119 -15.71 7.98 -8.08
N ALA A 120 -15.37 9.27 -7.95
CA ALA A 120 -15.01 10.14 -9.06
C ALA A 120 -13.49 10.22 -9.27
N ASN A 121 -12.70 9.83 -8.27
CA ASN A 121 -11.28 10.23 -8.18
C ASN A 121 -10.31 9.06 -8.15
N ARG A 122 -10.78 7.83 -8.41
CA ARG A 122 -10.07 6.54 -8.36
C ARG A 122 -9.24 6.29 -7.10
N GLY A 123 -9.31 5.06 -6.61
CA GLY A 123 -8.43 4.63 -5.53
C GLY A 123 -7.00 4.39 -6.01
N PRO A 124 -6.00 4.42 -5.11
CA PRO A 124 -4.66 3.94 -5.42
C PRO A 124 -4.73 2.52 -6.01
N SER A 125 -4.06 2.32 -7.15
CA SER A 125 -4.03 1.04 -7.87
C SER A 125 -2.72 0.29 -7.62
N PRO A 126 -2.73 -1.04 -7.50
CA PRO A 126 -1.52 -1.84 -7.34
C PRO A 126 -0.46 -1.54 -8.40
N THR A 127 0.78 -1.46 -7.95
CA THR A 127 1.98 -1.38 -8.80
C THR A 127 2.59 -2.77 -9.00
N ASN A 128 3.65 -2.88 -9.82
CA ASN A 128 4.39 -4.13 -10.03
C ASN A 128 5.22 -4.61 -8.81
N SER A 129 5.05 -3.99 -7.64
CA SER A 129 5.68 -4.39 -6.38
C SER A 129 4.76 -5.27 -5.56
N ASP A 130 5.30 -5.93 -4.52
CA ASP A 130 4.49 -6.75 -3.59
C ASP A 130 3.54 -5.90 -2.73
N TYR A 131 3.81 -4.59 -2.61
CA TYR A 131 3.04 -3.65 -1.81
C TYR A 131 2.87 -2.32 -2.55
N ILE A 132 1.80 -1.61 -2.22
CA ILE A 132 1.63 -0.19 -2.52
C ILE A 132 1.72 0.63 -1.23
N ILE A 133 2.33 1.81 -1.31
CA ILE A 133 2.39 2.78 -0.23
C ILE A 133 1.42 3.91 -0.57
N ILE A 134 0.49 4.18 0.35
CA ILE A 134 -0.47 5.26 0.26
C ILE A 134 -0.16 6.28 1.36
N PRO A 135 0.45 7.44 1.03
CA PRO A 135 0.83 8.43 2.01
C PRO A 135 -0.33 9.38 2.33
N PHE A 136 -0.46 9.69 3.62
CA PHE A 136 -1.45 10.60 4.19
C PHE A 136 -0.72 11.70 4.98
N PRO A 137 -0.36 12.82 4.34
CA PRO A 137 0.37 13.90 5.00
C PRO A 137 -0.46 14.53 6.12
N ILE A 138 0.18 14.80 7.25
CA ILE A 138 -0.45 15.50 8.38
C ILE A 138 -0.04 16.96 8.33
N LEU A 139 -1.03 17.85 8.24
CA LEU A 139 -0.79 19.30 8.19
C LEU A 139 -1.37 20.03 9.37
N GLN A 140 -0.59 20.99 9.86
CA GLN A 140 -1.03 21.89 10.91
C GLN A 140 -2.01 22.92 10.34
N SER A 141 -3.07 23.19 11.10
CA SER A 141 -4.18 24.06 10.67
C SER A 141 -3.79 25.53 10.42
N SER A 142 -2.58 25.97 10.78
CA SER A 142 -2.21 27.39 10.79
C SER A 142 -2.01 28.02 9.41
N GLN A 143 -1.93 27.25 8.32
CA GLN A 143 -1.42 27.76 7.03
C GLN A 143 -2.43 27.91 5.90
N HIS A 144 -3.63 27.36 6.03
CA HIS A 144 -4.62 27.41 4.97
C HIS A 144 -5.97 27.52 5.61
N PHE A 145 -6.65 28.65 5.52
CA PHE A 145 -8.10 28.78 5.38
C PHE A 145 -8.49 30.17 5.87
N ASN A 146 -9.12 30.94 4.97
CA ASN A 146 -9.77 32.21 5.27
C ASN A 146 -11.05 32.03 6.10
N ASP A 147 -11.26 30.85 6.68
CA ASP A 147 -12.42 30.53 7.49
C ASP A 147 -12.18 31.01 8.93
N SER A 148 -13.18 31.64 9.50
CA SER A 148 -13.08 32.51 10.67
C SER A 148 -12.99 31.74 12.00
N ARG A 149 -11.85 31.04 12.15
CA ARG A 149 -11.24 30.47 13.37
C ARG A 149 -11.47 28.96 13.58
N PRO A 150 -10.67 28.08 12.93
CA PRO A 150 -10.36 26.81 13.56
C PRO A 150 -9.64 27.06 14.90
N PRO A 151 -9.92 26.27 15.95
CA PRO A 151 -9.24 26.41 17.23
C PRO A 151 -7.73 26.24 17.06
N GLU A 152 -6.96 27.08 17.77
CA GLU A 152 -5.51 27.06 17.74
C GLU A 152 -5.00 25.63 18.06
N ASN A 153 -4.10 25.11 17.21
CA ASN A 153 -3.31 23.88 17.37
C ASN A 153 -3.82 22.54 16.78
N GLY A 154 -4.92 22.51 16.01
CA GLY A 154 -5.34 21.27 15.33
C GLY A 154 -4.54 20.89 14.08
N PHE A 155 -4.85 19.72 13.53
CA PHE A 155 -4.31 19.23 12.26
C PHE A 155 -5.41 18.62 11.38
N TYR A 156 -5.09 18.38 10.11
CA TYR A 156 -5.92 17.61 9.18
C TYR A 156 -5.05 16.61 8.42
N ILE A 157 -5.69 15.54 7.94
CA ILE A 157 -5.04 14.53 7.11
C ILE A 157 -5.39 14.82 5.65
N LYS A 158 -4.38 14.90 4.79
CA LYS A 158 -4.55 15.01 3.34
C LYS A 158 -4.57 13.62 2.69
N ALA A 159 -5.26 13.51 1.55
CA ALA A 159 -5.13 12.38 0.65
C ALA A 159 -4.83 12.85 -0.77
N TYR A 160 -4.07 12.03 -1.50
CA TYR A 160 -3.71 12.26 -2.89
C TYR A 160 -4.68 11.52 -3.81
N TYR A 161 -5.14 12.19 -4.86
CA TYR A 161 -5.90 11.55 -5.93
C TYR A 161 -5.01 11.09 -7.08
N VAL A 162 -5.46 10.02 -7.74
CA VAL A 162 -4.75 9.38 -8.85
C VAL A 162 -4.82 10.22 -10.13
N ASP A 163 -5.77 11.15 -10.24
CA ASP A 163 -5.87 12.07 -11.39
C ASP A 163 -4.80 13.18 -11.40
N GLY A 164 -3.98 13.28 -10.35
CA GLY A 164 -2.93 14.29 -10.23
C GLY A 164 -3.46 15.71 -10.04
N LEU A 165 -4.76 15.90 -9.79
CA LEU A 165 -5.40 17.21 -9.63
C LEU A 165 -5.19 17.84 -8.24
N GLY A 166 -4.34 17.23 -7.40
CA GLY A 166 -3.86 17.79 -6.14
C GLY A 166 -4.33 17.02 -4.91
N TYR A 167 -4.41 17.75 -3.79
CA TYR A 167 -4.75 17.21 -2.49
C TYR A 167 -6.22 17.45 -2.17
N SER A 168 -6.90 16.44 -1.63
CA SER A 168 -8.10 16.68 -0.84
C SER A 168 -7.81 16.61 0.64
N ARG A 169 -8.73 17.21 1.38
CA ARG A 169 -8.88 16.94 2.81
C ARG A 169 -9.57 15.59 2.95
N ALA A 170 -8.84 14.63 3.53
CA ALA A 170 -9.37 13.33 3.85
C ALA A 170 -10.22 13.36 5.13
N THR A 171 -9.97 14.34 6.01
CA THR A 171 -10.67 14.49 7.29
C THR A 171 -11.07 15.93 7.55
N ASP A 172 -12.07 16.08 8.41
CA ASP A 172 -12.34 17.33 9.12
C ASP A 172 -11.20 17.66 10.10
N TRP A 173 -11.33 18.81 10.77
CA TRP A 173 -10.38 19.29 11.78
C TRP A 173 -10.23 18.30 12.94
N ILE A 174 -8.97 17.95 13.24
CA ILE A 174 -8.61 17.07 14.34
C ILE A 174 -7.98 17.91 15.45
N PRO A 175 -8.52 17.90 16.69
CA PRO A 175 -7.96 18.66 17.79
C PRO A 175 -6.53 18.25 18.10
N ALA A 176 -5.73 19.24 18.54
CA ALA A 176 -4.40 18.99 19.07
C ALA A 176 -4.46 18.00 20.24
N GLY A 177 -3.54 17.04 20.27
CA GLY A 177 -3.46 16.06 21.36
C GLY A 177 -2.99 14.72 20.85
N GLN A 178 -2.88 13.75 21.77
CA GLN A 178 -2.71 12.36 21.39
C GLN A 178 -4.06 11.86 20.88
N VAL A 179 -4.21 11.78 19.56
CA VAL A 179 -5.41 11.27 18.90
C VAL A 179 -5.07 9.95 18.23
N GLN A 180 -5.87 8.92 18.51
CA GLN A 180 -5.81 7.66 17.79
C GLN A 180 -6.58 7.80 16.47
N VAL A 181 -5.98 7.34 15.38
CA VAL A 181 -6.60 7.34 14.06
C VAL A 181 -6.67 5.88 13.58
N GLY A 182 -7.88 5.42 13.27
CA GLY A 182 -8.16 4.10 12.74
C GLY A 182 -8.23 4.12 11.21
N PHE A 183 -7.70 3.08 10.57
CA PHE A 183 -7.73 2.88 9.13
C PHE A 183 -8.37 1.53 8.81
N GLN A 184 -9.16 1.51 7.74
CA GLN A 184 -9.60 0.30 7.07
C GLN A 184 -9.46 0.47 5.56
N VAL A 185 -9.27 -0.66 4.88
CA VAL A 185 -9.01 -0.74 3.44
C VAL A 185 -9.99 -1.73 2.83
N GLU A 186 -10.52 -1.39 1.67
CA GLU A 186 -11.38 -2.23 0.84
C GLU A 186 -10.74 -2.34 -0.54
N ALA A 187 -10.76 -3.53 -1.13
CA ALA A 187 -10.34 -3.75 -2.51
C ALA A 187 -11.56 -3.69 -3.44
N LEU A 188 -11.39 -3.03 -4.59
CA LEU A 188 -12.43 -2.81 -5.58
C LEU A 188 -11.94 -3.29 -6.93
N ILE A 189 -12.67 -4.20 -7.57
CA ILE A 189 -12.42 -4.60 -8.96
C ILE A 189 -13.58 -4.08 -9.79
N GLY A 190 -13.33 -3.07 -10.63
CA GLY A 190 -14.40 -2.44 -11.39
C GLY A 190 -13.94 -1.20 -12.14
N TYR A 191 -14.91 -0.33 -12.39
CA TYR A 191 -14.72 0.97 -13.01
C TYR A 191 -15.72 1.98 -12.43
N GLU A 192 -15.39 3.25 -12.61
CA GLU A 192 -16.28 4.36 -12.27
C GLU A 192 -17.15 4.71 -13.48
N ASN A 193 -18.45 4.85 -13.26
CA ASN A 193 -19.42 5.22 -14.27
C ASN A 193 -20.16 6.49 -13.86
N MET A 194 -20.38 7.38 -14.82
CA MET A 194 -21.13 8.61 -14.57
C MET A 194 -22.59 8.38 -14.93
N ILE A 195 -23.44 8.26 -13.93
CA ILE A 195 -24.88 8.07 -14.11
C ILE A 195 -25.62 9.39 -13.86
N ARG A 196 -26.79 9.52 -14.49
CA ARG A 196 -27.67 10.67 -14.30
C ARG A 196 -28.58 10.39 -13.11
N ASP A 197 -28.43 11.17 -12.05
CA ASP A 197 -29.27 11.09 -10.87
C ASP A 197 -30.58 11.86 -11.10
N ASN A 198 -31.67 11.13 -11.25
CA ASN A 198 -33.00 11.69 -11.47
C ASN A 198 -33.61 12.28 -10.19
N ALA A 199 -33.09 11.95 -9.00
CA ALA A 199 -33.61 12.47 -7.74
C ALA A 199 -33.19 13.92 -7.47
N TYR A 200 -32.02 14.32 -7.94
CA TYR A 200 -31.43 15.64 -7.70
C TYR A 200 -31.24 16.41 -9.00
N SER A 201 -32.36 16.83 -9.60
CA SER A 201 -32.37 17.83 -10.69
C SER A 201 -31.48 17.50 -11.89
N ASN A 202 -31.37 16.20 -12.25
CA ASN A 202 -30.66 15.77 -13.46
C ASN A 202 -29.14 16.01 -13.41
N HIS A 203 -28.55 15.92 -12.22
CA HIS A 203 -27.10 16.02 -12.02
C HIS A 203 -26.41 14.70 -12.38
N TRP A 204 -25.16 14.79 -12.82
CA TRP A 204 -24.32 13.61 -13.07
C TRP A 204 -23.56 13.26 -11.80
N VAL A 205 -23.62 11.98 -11.41
CA VAL A 205 -22.95 11.45 -10.22
C VAL A 205 -22.09 10.27 -10.64
N TRP A 206 -20.88 10.20 -10.08
CA TRP A 206 -19.99 9.07 -10.26
C TRP A 206 -20.38 7.93 -9.33
N VAL A 207 -20.52 6.73 -9.88
CA VAL A 207 -20.87 5.51 -9.16
C VAL A 207 -19.86 4.44 -9.55
N PHE A 208 -19.39 3.69 -8.55
CA PHE A 208 -18.54 2.53 -8.78
C PHE A 208 -19.39 1.34 -9.24
N GLU A 209 -19.02 0.74 -10.37
CA GLU A 209 -19.60 -0.50 -10.89
C GLU A 209 -18.55 -1.61 -10.86
N GLY A 210 -18.83 -2.68 -10.11
CA GLY A 210 -17.89 -3.78 -9.98
C GLY A 210 -18.14 -4.63 -8.74
N GLN A 211 -17.06 -5.23 -8.23
CA GLN A 211 -17.05 -6.04 -7.03
C GLN A 211 -16.17 -5.41 -5.96
N THR A 212 -16.61 -5.47 -4.72
CA THR A 212 -15.85 -5.01 -3.56
C THR A 212 -15.54 -6.15 -2.61
N SER A 213 -14.43 -6.04 -1.89
CA SER A 213 -14.12 -6.93 -0.77
C SER A 213 -14.96 -6.53 0.45
N ASP A 214 -14.85 -7.28 1.54
CA ASP A 214 -15.24 -6.71 2.84
C ASP A 214 -14.15 -5.72 3.29
N TRP A 215 -14.47 -4.83 4.23
CA TRP A 215 -13.49 -3.95 4.85
C TRP A 215 -12.50 -4.77 5.69
N SER A 216 -11.22 -4.39 5.64
CA SER A 216 -10.17 -4.99 6.47
C SER A 216 -10.34 -4.70 7.96
N ASP A 217 -9.60 -5.44 8.80
CA ASP A 217 -9.51 -5.16 10.23
C ASP A 217 -8.94 -3.76 10.49
N THR A 218 -9.39 -3.12 11.56
CA THR A 218 -8.93 -1.77 11.91
C THR A 218 -7.48 -1.80 12.37
N GLN A 219 -6.62 -1.03 11.69
CA GLN A 219 -5.29 -0.69 12.18
C GLN A 219 -5.32 0.72 12.75
N THR A 220 -4.73 0.92 13.93
CA THR A 220 -4.74 2.22 14.60
C THR A 220 -3.34 2.80 14.76
N ILE A 221 -3.23 4.12 14.66
CA ILE A 221 -2.00 4.84 14.96
C ILE A 221 -2.27 6.03 15.86
N THR A 222 -1.34 6.33 16.77
CA THR A 222 -1.44 7.49 17.66
C THR A 222 -0.60 8.64 17.10
N ILE A 223 -1.24 9.77 16.83
CA ILE A 223 -0.55 10.99 16.43
C ILE A 223 -0.08 11.71 17.69
N PRO A 224 1.22 12.01 17.87
CA PRO A 224 1.73 12.62 19.09
C PRO A 224 1.22 14.05 19.25
N ALA A 225 0.84 14.41 20.48
CA ALA A 225 0.63 15.80 20.86
C ALA A 225 1.95 16.57 20.68
N GLY A 226 1.98 17.61 19.84
CA GLY A 226 3.18 18.41 19.64
C GLY A 226 4.01 18.06 18.41
N SER A 227 3.37 17.67 17.30
CA SER A 227 3.97 17.73 15.95
C SER A 227 4.31 19.18 15.50
N THR A 228 4.65 20.09 16.40
CA THR A 228 5.37 21.31 16.03
C THR A 228 6.64 20.87 15.31
N SER A 229 6.81 21.33 14.07
CA SER A 229 7.96 21.05 13.21
C SER A 229 9.23 20.93 14.07
N PRO A 230 9.98 19.81 13.98
CA PRO A 230 11.09 19.60 14.88
C PRO A 230 12.06 20.77 14.74
N LEU A 231 12.22 21.54 15.81
CA LEU A 231 13.41 22.37 15.99
C LEU A 231 14.61 21.43 15.72
N PRO A 232 15.57 21.81 14.86
CA PRO A 232 16.60 20.92 14.35
C PRO A 232 17.13 20.04 15.48
N SER A 233 16.84 18.74 15.37
CA SER A 233 17.28 17.77 16.37
C SER A 233 18.78 17.94 16.50
N PRO A 234 19.34 18.09 17.71
CA PRO A 234 20.78 18.23 17.86
C PRO A 234 21.40 17.05 17.14
N THR A 235 22.24 17.33 16.15
CA THR A 235 22.94 16.33 15.35
C THR A 235 23.57 15.34 16.33
N VAL A 236 22.96 14.15 16.45
CA VAL A 236 23.60 13.05 17.16
C VAL A 236 24.90 12.84 16.40
N PRO A 237 26.07 12.93 17.04
CA PRO A 237 27.32 12.71 16.36
C PRO A 237 27.26 11.31 15.78
N GLU A 238 27.18 11.20 14.46
CA GLU A 238 27.36 9.91 13.81
C GLU A 238 28.70 9.38 14.29
N LEU A 239 28.67 8.24 14.97
CA LEU A 239 29.88 7.52 15.32
C LEU A 239 30.57 7.22 14.00
N SER A 240 31.60 8.02 13.70
CA SER A 240 32.37 7.91 12.47
C SER A 240 32.74 6.44 12.27
N TRP A 241 32.58 5.94 11.04
CA TRP A 241 33.00 4.59 10.66
C TRP A 241 34.43 4.27 11.13
N LEU A 242 35.28 5.29 11.25
CA LEU A 242 36.63 5.23 11.81
C LEU A 242 36.68 4.79 13.29
N ALA A 243 35.61 4.95 14.07
CA ALA A 243 35.50 4.46 15.45
C ALA A 243 34.94 3.03 15.52
N ILE A 244 34.17 2.59 14.53
CA ILE A 244 33.57 1.24 14.48
C ILE A 244 34.62 0.19 14.09
N VAL A 245 35.53 0.52 13.15
CA VAL A 245 36.55 -0.41 12.67
C VAL A 245 37.53 -0.87 13.78
N PRO A 246 38.10 0.01 14.62
CA PRO A 246 38.97 -0.39 15.73
C PRO A 246 38.22 -1.24 16.77
N LEU A 247 36.95 -0.95 17.03
CA LEU A 247 36.13 -1.69 17.98
C LEU A 247 35.90 -3.14 17.50
N LEU A 248 35.52 -3.31 16.23
CA LEU A 248 35.38 -4.63 15.62
C LEU A 248 36.70 -5.39 15.60
N ALA A 249 37.80 -4.73 15.22
CA ALA A 249 39.13 -5.35 15.25
C ALA A 249 39.53 -5.82 16.67
N ALA A 250 39.27 -5.01 17.70
CA ALA A 250 39.54 -5.37 19.10
C ALA A 250 38.74 -6.62 19.53
N THR A 251 37.45 -6.71 19.19
CA THR A 251 36.63 -7.88 19.51
C THR A 251 37.16 -9.17 18.84
N LEU A 252 37.64 -9.06 17.60
CA LEU A 252 38.21 -10.17 16.85
C LEU A 252 39.54 -10.64 17.47
N PHE A 253 40.39 -9.71 17.89
CA PHE A 253 41.64 -10.02 18.61
C PHE A 253 41.38 -10.73 19.94
N VAL A 254 40.38 -10.29 20.71
CA VAL A 254 39.98 -10.94 21.96
C VAL A 254 39.50 -12.36 21.69
N ALA A 255 38.64 -12.57 20.68
CA ALA A 255 38.13 -13.89 20.32
C ALA A 255 39.27 -14.86 19.89
N ILE A 256 40.22 -14.38 19.08
CA ILE A 256 41.40 -15.16 18.67
C ILE A 256 42.25 -15.56 19.89
N ARG A 257 42.52 -14.62 20.80
CA ARG A 257 43.30 -14.90 22.03
C ARG A 257 42.64 -15.94 22.91
N PHE A 258 41.31 -15.87 23.08
CA PHE A 258 40.55 -16.89 23.80
C PHE A 258 40.64 -18.27 23.13
N ARG A 259 40.54 -18.33 21.80
CA ARG A 259 40.64 -19.60 21.05
C ARG A 259 42.03 -20.23 21.16
N ILE A 260 43.10 -19.44 21.06
CA ILE A 260 44.47 -19.94 21.22
C ILE A 260 44.69 -20.50 22.63
N ARG A 261 44.27 -19.77 23.68
CA ARG A 261 44.40 -20.25 25.07
C ARG A 261 43.68 -21.57 25.29
N LYS A 262 42.47 -21.73 24.75
CA LYS A 262 41.69 -22.97 24.85
C LYS A 262 42.42 -24.16 24.21
N ASN A 263 43.03 -23.96 23.04
CA ASN A 263 43.76 -25.02 22.34
C ASN A 263 45.06 -25.41 23.04
N THR A 264 45.79 -24.45 23.63
CA THR A 264 47.02 -24.74 24.38
C THR A 264 46.72 -25.53 25.67
N ALA A 265 45.64 -25.18 26.39
CA ALA A 265 45.20 -25.92 27.56
C ALA A 265 44.81 -27.38 27.23
N ALA A 266 44.19 -27.61 26.06
CA ALA A 266 43.86 -28.96 25.60
C ALA A 266 45.11 -29.81 25.29
N LYS A 267 46.15 -29.23 24.67
CA LYS A 267 47.40 -29.94 24.37
C LYS A 267 48.19 -30.32 25.64
N LEU A 268 48.25 -29.43 26.64
CA LEU A 268 48.96 -29.72 27.90
C LEU A 268 48.30 -30.83 28.72
N ARG A 269 47.00 -31.11 28.51
CA ARG A 269 46.28 -32.19 29.19
C ARG A 269 46.57 -33.58 28.63
N ILE A 270 47.14 -33.67 27.42
CA ILE A 270 47.44 -34.94 26.74
C ILE A 270 48.89 -35.40 27.03
N SER A 271 49.78 -34.49 27.44
CA SER A 271 51.19 -34.79 27.70
C SER A 271 51.53 -35.07 29.18
N ALA A 272 50.53 -35.22 30.06
CA ALA A 272 50.79 -35.58 31.45
C ALA A 272 51.10 -37.09 31.54
N PRO A 273 52.34 -37.49 31.92
CA PRO A 273 52.68 -38.90 32.09
C PRO A 273 51.84 -39.50 33.22
N LYS A 274 51.29 -40.69 32.97
CA LYS A 274 50.64 -41.54 33.97
C LYS A 274 51.67 -42.16 34.91
#